data_AF-M5GGQ7-F1
#
_entry.id   AF-M5GGQ7-F1
#
_cell.length_a   1.000
_cell.length_b   1.000
_cell.length_c   1.000
_cell.angle_alpha   90.00
_cell.angle_beta   90.00
_cell.angle_gamma   90.00
#
_symmetry.space_group_name_H-M   'P 1'
#
loop_
_entity.id
_entity.type
_entity.pdbx_description
1 polymer ?
#
loop_
_entity_poly.entity_id
_entity_poly.type
_entity_poly.pdbx_seq_one_letter_code
_entity_poly.pdbx_strand_id
1 'polypeptide(L)'
;MASAKIATLAIRTIAKPISNMIKKQAQEHPTFRGICISLAQAMYRSEVRLRANLLGENPKHTKPLSEAKAISNGANTLAEGFLFAVAAGLILAESWRSSRNQAKRRDKVDDHLDELSGRISEVQKQLEEKNSREDARWKEETLRNDELARVLSQILDLGLRGGWIEMSDSVPVQRPPPLQIASSIRDHLRDAEESGNPVRWDVPTPEENPSGLGSLSSPVDRGQT
;
A
#
# COMPACT_ATOMS: atom_id res chain seq x y z
N MET A 1 4.76 4.02 -24.49
CA MET A 1 5.15 3.83 -25.91
C MET A 1 4.80 5.01 -26.82
N ALA A 2 3.63 5.65 -26.68
CA ALA A 2 3.24 6.80 -27.52
C ALA A 2 4.07 8.08 -27.29
N SER A 3 4.36 8.42 -26.03
CA SER A 3 5.14 9.62 -25.66
C SER A 3 6.56 9.62 -26.23
N ALA A 4 7.28 8.51 -26.12
CA ALA A 4 8.63 8.37 -26.68
C ALA A 4 8.65 8.52 -28.21
N LYS A 5 7.64 7.98 -28.91
CA LYS A 5 7.50 8.09 -30.37
C LYS A 5 7.22 9.52 -30.80
N ILE A 6 6.32 10.22 -30.10
CA ILE A 6 6.01 11.63 -30.36
C ILE A 6 7.22 12.52 -30.07
N ALA A 7 7.92 12.30 -28.96
CA ALA A 7 9.14 13.04 -28.63
C ALA A 7 10.22 12.88 -29.71
N THR A 8 10.43 11.66 -30.20
CA THR A 8 11.43 11.38 -31.25
C THR A 8 11.06 12.07 -32.57
N LEU A 9 9.77 12.09 -32.93
CA LEU A 9 9.25 12.80 -34.10
C LEU A 9 9.40 14.32 -33.95
N ALA A 10 9.08 14.88 -32.78
CA ALA A 10 9.23 16.30 -32.50
C ALA A 10 10.70 16.75 -32.57
N ILE A 11 11.62 15.96 -32.01
CA ILE A 11 13.06 16.22 -32.10
C ILE A 11 13.50 16.22 -33.56
N ARG A 12 13.12 15.21 -34.36
CA ARG A 12 13.54 15.12 -35.77
C ARG A 12 12.96 16.23 -36.65
N THR A 13 11.73 16.64 -36.38
CA THR A 13 11.04 17.70 -37.13
C THR A 13 11.57 19.09 -36.79
N ILE A 14 12.05 19.32 -35.56
CA ILE A 14 12.60 20.63 -35.16
C ILE A 14 14.11 20.69 -35.43
N ALA A 15 14.87 19.62 -35.17
CA ALA A 15 16.33 19.65 -35.21
C ALA A 15 16.92 19.94 -36.60
N LYS A 16 16.40 19.32 -37.66
CA LYS A 16 16.92 19.51 -39.03
C LYS A 16 16.64 20.91 -39.60
N PRO A 17 15.40 21.42 -39.62
CA PRO A 17 15.13 22.74 -40.20
C PRO A 17 15.77 23.87 -39.40
N ILE A 18 15.75 23.80 -38.06
CA ILE A 18 16.37 24.82 -37.20
C ILE A 18 17.88 24.91 -37.47
N SER A 19 18.57 23.76 -37.51
CA SER A 19 20.02 23.73 -37.76
C SER A 19 20.38 24.31 -39.13
N ASN A 20 19.60 24.00 -40.16
CA ASN A 20 19.83 24.52 -41.51
C ASN A 20 19.52 26.01 -41.62
N MET A 21 18.47 26.49 -40.94
CA MET A 21 18.08 27.90 -40.96
C MET A 21 19.07 28.80 -40.22
N ILE A 22 19.57 28.36 -39.06
CA ILE A 22 20.59 29.10 -38.29
C ILE A 22 21.90 29.18 -39.06
N LYS A 23 22.34 28.09 -39.70
CA LYS A 23 23.56 28.08 -40.53
C LYS A 23 23.43 29.03 -41.74
N LYS A 24 22.26 29.08 -42.37
CA LYS A 24 21.98 29.98 -43.50
C LYS A 24 21.98 31.45 -43.06
N GLN A 25 21.28 31.79 -41.96
CA GLN A 25 21.28 33.14 -41.43
C GLN A 25 22.66 33.64 -40.96
N ALA A 26 23.50 32.74 -40.43
CA ALA A 26 24.87 33.09 -40.02
C ALA A 26 25.80 33.47 -41.17
N GLN A 27 25.46 33.06 -42.40
CA GLN A 27 26.19 33.43 -43.61
C GLN A 27 25.58 34.66 -44.28
N GLU A 28 24.26 34.82 -44.23
CA GLU A 28 23.53 35.88 -44.93
C GLU A 28 23.48 37.21 -44.16
N HIS A 29 23.46 37.20 -42.81
CA HIS A 29 23.30 38.42 -42.02
C HIS A 29 24.54 38.79 -41.18
N PRO A 30 25.11 40.01 -41.35
CA PRO A 30 26.31 40.44 -40.62
C PRO A 30 26.07 40.67 -39.12
N THR A 31 24.87 41.11 -38.72
CA THR A 31 24.49 41.26 -37.32
C THR A 31 24.44 39.91 -36.60
N PHE A 32 23.85 38.90 -37.25
CA PHE A 32 23.76 37.55 -36.71
C PHE A 32 25.13 36.85 -36.67
N ARG A 33 25.99 37.10 -37.67
CA ARG A 33 27.40 36.69 -37.66
C ARG A 33 28.13 37.15 -36.39
N GLY A 34 27.91 38.41 -35.97
CA GLY A 34 28.45 38.95 -34.73
C GLY A 34 27.97 38.22 -33.48
N ILE A 35 26.68 37.86 -33.42
CA ILE A 35 26.12 37.06 -32.33
C ILE A 35 26.79 35.69 -32.27
N CYS A 36 26.89 34.97 -33.40
CA CYS A 36 27.56 33.66 -33.44
C CYS A 36 29.02 33.74 -33.00
N ILE A 37 29.77 34.76 -33.43
CA ILE A 37 31.16 34.97 -33.02
C ILE A 37 31.22 35.23 -31.51
N SER A 38 30.38 36.13 -30.99
CA SER A 38 30.36 36.44 -29.55
C SER A 38 30.02 35.21 -28.70
N LEU A 39 29.09 34.38 -29.16
CA LEU A 39 28.66 33.16 -28.48
C LEU A 39 29.77 32.10 -28.50
N ALA A 40 30.42 31.89 -29.66
CA ALA A 40 31.54 30.97 -29.80
C ALA A 40 32.71 31.37 -28.88
N GLN A 41 33.02 32.67 -28.83
CA GLN A 41 34.07 33.21 -27.96
C GLN A 41 33.69 33.15 -26.48
N ALA A 42 32.42 33.41 -26.12
CA ALA A 42 31.93 33.29 -24.76
C ALA A 42 31.98 31.84 -24.26
N MET A 43 31.55 30.88 -25.10
CA MET A 43 31.64 29.45 -24.80
C MET A 43 33.09 29.05 -24.58
N TYR A 44 34.00 29.43 -25.47
CA TYR A 44 35.42 29.15 -25.34
C TYR A 44 36.02 29.73 -24.05
N ARG A 45 35.67 30.98 -23.73
CA ARG A 45 36.09 31.62 -22.45
C ARG A 45 35.54 30.87 -21.25
N SER A 46 34.29 30.41 -21.31
CA SER A 46 33.67 29.64 -20.23
C SER A 46 34.38 28.29 -20.04
N GLU A 47 34.72 27.62 -21.14
CA GLU A 47 35.41 26.32 -21.14
C GLU A 47 36.82 26.46 -20.57
N VAL A 48 37.56 27.49 -20.98
CA VAL A 48 38.90 27.78 -20.46
C VAL A 48 38.84 28.14 -18.96
N ARG A 49 37.85 28.94 -18.53
CA ARG A 49 37.65 29.25 -17.11
C ARG A 49 37.31 28.00 -16.30
N LEU A 50 36.46 27.12 -16.83
CA LEU A 50 36.08 25.89 -16.16
C LEU A 50 37.28 24.96 -16.00
N ARG A 51 38.08 24.77 -17.06
CA ARG A 51 39.31 23.97 -17.02
C ARG A 51 40.34 24.58 -16.08
N ALA A 52 40.54 25.89 -16.11
CA ALA A 52 41.46 26.55 -15.19
C ALA A 52 41.03 26.38 -13.73
N ASN A 53 39.72 26.44 -13.44
CA ASN A 53 39.19 26.27 -12.08
C ASN A 53 39.23 24.80 -11.61
N LEU A 54 39.00 23.83 -12.51
CA LEU A 54 38.98 22.40 -12.17
C LEU A 54 40.37 21.76 -12.14
N LEU A 55 41.26 22.11 -13.07
CA LEU A 55 42.59 21.52 -13.24
C LEU A 55 43.72 22.40 -12.69
N GLY A 56 43.44 23.64 -12.29
CA GLY A 56 44.46 24.60 -11.82
C GLY A 56 45.45 25.04 -12.89
N GLU A 57 45.21 24.70 -14.16
CA GLU A 57 46.11 25.00 -15.27
C GLU A 57 45.97 26.46 -15.71
N ASN A 58 47.10 27.17 -15.83
CA ASN A 58 47.10 28.58 -16.26
C ASN A 58 46.59 28.69 -17.71
N PRO A 59 45.63 29.57 -18.01
CA PRO A 59 45.04 29.68 -19.34
C PRO A 59 46.10 30.17 -20.34
N LYS A 60 46.67 29.24 -21.13
CA LYS A 60 47.60 29.55 -22.21
C LYS A 60 46.91 30.48 -23.22
N HIS A 61 47.62 31.53 -23.66
CA HIS A 61 47.12 32.50 -24.63
C HIS A 61 46.86 31.82 -25.98
N THR A 62 45.60 31.48 -26.25
CA THR A 62 45.17 30.81 -27.47
C THR A 62 44.59 31.82 -28.46
N LYS A 63 45.11 31.77 -29.69
CA LYS A 63 44.68 32.63 -30.81
C LYS A 63 43.16 32.52 -31.03
N PRO A 64 42.43 33.64 -31.18
CA PRO A 64 41.02 33.60 -31.52
C PRO A 64 40.83 32.85 -32.83
N LEU A 65 39.84 31.95 -32.86
CA LEU A 65 39.48 31.17 -34.03
C LEU A 65 39.23 32.08 -35.25
N SER A 66 39.67 31.64 -36.44
CA SER A 66 39.31 32.29 -37.71
C SER A 66 37.81 32.54 -37.77
N GLU A 67 37.40 33.73 -38.24
CA GLU A 67 36.00 34.17 -38.24
C GLU A 67 35.06 33.11 -38.82
N ALA A 68 35.42 32.52 -39.97
CA ALA A 68 34.61 31.50 -40.64
C ALA A 68 34.30 30.31 -39.72
N LYS A 69 35.30 29.87 -38.95
CA LYS A 69 35.18 28.75 -38.01
C LYS A 69 34.43 29.14 -36.75
N ALA A 70 34.60 30.37 -36.27
CA ALA A 70 33.83 30.89 -35.14
C ALA A 70 32.33 30.97 -35.47
N ILE A 71 31.99 31.34 -36.70
CA ILE A 71 30.60 31.44 -37.16
C ILE A 71 29.97 30.06 -37.27
N SER A 72 30.64 29.09 -37.90
CA SER A 72 30.11 27.73 -38.03
C SER A 72 29.90 27.07 -36.67
N ASN A 73 30.86 27.24 -35.75
CA ASN A 73 30.78 26.68 -34.41
C ASN A 73 29.70 27.37 -33.58
N GLY A 74 29.65 28.71 -33.60
CA GLY A 74 28.63 29.48 -32.90
C GLY A 74 27.21 29.18 -33.38
N ALA A 75 27.02 29.02 -34.70
CA ALA A 75 25.74 28.61 -35.27
C ALA A 75 25.30 27.21 -34.81
N ASN A 76 26.24 26.24 -34.75
CA ASN A 76 25.94 24.89 -34.28
C ASN A 76 25.57 24.87 -32.78
N THR A 77 26.34 25.57 -31.95
CA THR A 77 26.05 25.70 -30.51
C THR A 77 24.72 26.40 -30.26
N LEU A 78 24.38 27.43 -31.03
CA LEU A 78 23.12 28.14 -30.89
C LEU A 78 21.91 27.25 -31.26
N ALA A 79 22.05 26.43 -32.31
CA ALA A 79 21.03 25.47 -32.72
C ALA A 79 20.81 24.36 -31.67
N GLU A 80 21.90 23.80 -31.14
CA GLU A 80 21.83 22.79 -30.08
C GLU A 80 21.25 23.40 -28.79
N GLY A 81 21.72 24.58 -28.39
CA GLY A 81 21.23 25.30 -27.21
C GLY A 81 19.74 25.60 -27.28
N PHE A 82 19.21 25.97 -28.45
CA PHE A 82 17.78 26.17 -28.64
C PHE A 82 16.97 24.88 -28.41
N LEU A 83 17.43 23.75 -28.96
CA LEU A 83 16.78 22.45 -28.76
C LEU A 83 16.81 22.03 -27.28
N PHE A 84 17.96 22.20 -26.62
CA PHE A 84 18.09 21.92 -25.19
C PHE A 84 17.18 22.81 -24.35
N ALA A 85 17.05 24.11 -24.68
CA ALA A 85 16.16 25.02 -23.96
C ALA A 85 14.69 24.60 -24.10
N VAL A 86 14.25 24.21 -25.30
CA VAL A 86 12.88 23.71 -25.52
C VAL A 86 12.65 22.40 -24.75
N ALA A 87 13.59 21.47 -24.80
CA ALA A 87 13.48 20.20 -24.08
C ALA A 87 13.47 20.40 -22.55
N ALA A 88 14.39 21.21 -22.02
CA ALA A 88 14.45 21.55 -20.60
C ALA A 88 13.18 22.29 -20.16
N GLY A 89 12.70 23.23 -20.97
CA GLY A 89 11.44 23.95 -20.74
C GLY A 89 10.24 23.01 -20.68
N LEU A 90 10.14 22.04 -21.60
CA LEU A 90 9.08 21.02 -21.57
C LEU A 90 9.16 20.14 -20.32
N ILE A 91 10.36 19.71 -19.94
CA ILE A 91 10.58 18.90 -18.73
C ILE A 91 10.21 19.68 -17.47
N LEU A 92 10.66 20.94 -17.35
CA LEU A 92 10.34 21.81 -16.22
C LEU A 92 8.86 22.14 -16.16
N ALA A 93 8.22 22.42 -17.30
CA ALA A 93 6.79 22.68 -17.37
C ALA A 93 5.98 21.46 -16.93
N GLU A 94 6.34 20.26 -17.40
CA GLU A 94 5.67 19.03 -16.97
C GLU A 94 5.98 18.69 -15.52
N SER A 95 7.21 18.92 -15.05
CA SER A 95 7.58 18.74 -13.64
C SER A 95 6.76 19.63 -12.72
N TRP A 96 6.61 20.91 -13.07
CA TRP A 96 5.79 21.86 -12.32
C TRP A 96 4.31 21.48 -12.33
N ARG A 97 3.79 21.07 -13.50
CA ARG A 97 2.41 20.59 -13.65
C ARG A 97 2.15 19.30 -12.87
N SER A 98 3.08 18.35 -12.94
CA SER A 98 3.00 17.03 -12.31
C SER A 98 3.11 17.12 -10.79
N SER A 99 3.97 18.01 -10.27
CA SER A 99 4.15 18.22 -8.83
C SER A 99 2.84 18.64 -8.13
N ARG A 100 2.02 19.51 -8.75
CA ARG A 100 0.69 19.87 -8.20
C ARG A 100 -0.27 18.68 -8.13
N ASN A 101 -0.17 17.72 -9.05
CA ASN A 101 -1.02 16.52 -9.03
C ASN A 101 -0.51 15.45 -8.05
N GLN A 102 0.80 15.37 -7.82
CA GLN A 102 1.37 14.48 -6.81
C GLN A 102 1.06 14.96 -5.39
N ALA A 103 1.07 16.26 -5.12
CA ALA A 103 0.68 16.81 -3.83
C ALA A 103 -0.74 16.38 -3.43
N LYS A 104 -1.73 16.57 -4.33
CA LYS A 104 -3.11 16.11 -4.08
C LYS A 104 -3.25 14.59 -3.89
N ARG A 105 -2.40 13.79 -4.54
CA ARG A 105 -2.38 12.33 -4.33
C ARG A 105 -1.78 11.96 -2.98
N ARG A 106 -0.78 12.70 -2.51
CA ARG A 106 -0.20 12.51 -1.17
C ARG A 106 -1.22 12.84 -0.09
N ASP A 107 -1.87 13.99 -0.18
CA ASP A 107 -2.92 14.39 0.77
C ASP A 107 -4.00 13.31 0.90
N LYS A 108 -4.49 12.79 -0.23
CA LYS A 108 -5.50 11.72 -0.22
C LYS A 108 -4.99 10.40 0.36
N VAL A 109 -3.71 10.06 0.15
CA VAL A 109 -3.13 8.85 0.74
C VAL A 109 -3.01 9.01 2.26
N ASP A 110 -2.60 10.19 2.72
CA ASP A 110 -2.48 10.49 4.14
C ASP A 110 -3.87 10.44 4.82
N ASP A 111 -4.91 11.01 4.20
CA ASP A 111 -6.30 10.89 4.67
C ASP A 111 -6.74 9.42 4.85
N HIS A 112 -6.38 8.55 3.89
CA HIS A 112 -6.70 7.13 3.96
C HIS A 112 -5.90 6.38 5.04
N LEU A 113 -4.65 6.79 5.30
CA LEU A 113 -3.84 6.23 6.38
C LEU A 113 -4.40 6.60 7.75
N ASP A 114 -4.86 7.84 7.92
CA ASP A 114 -5.52 8.28 9.14
C ASP A 114 -6.84 7.54 9.38
N GLU A 115 -7.66 7.37 8.34
CA GLU A 115 -8.92 6.61 8.42
C GLU A 115 -8.67 5.14 8.82
N LEU A 116 -7.69 4.48 8.20
CA LEU A 116 -7.33 3.09 8.51
C LEU A 116 -6.79 2.96 9.93
N SER A 117 -5.93 3.88 10.36
CA SER A 117 -5.38 3.89 11.72
C SER A 117 -6.49 4.07 12.76
N GLY A 118 -7.47 4.94 12.48
CA GLY A 118 -8.66 5.11 13.31
C GLY A 118 -9.49 3.83 13.41
N ARG A 119 -9.72 3.12 12.29
CA ARG A 119 -10.44 1.83 12.29
C ARG A 119 -9.71 0.75 13.07
N ILE A 120 -8.37 0.67 12.95
CA ILE A 120 -7.56 -0.28 13.72
C ILE A 120 -7.70 0.03 15.22
N SER A 121 -7.59 1.29 15.63
CA SER A 121 -7.74 1.68 17.03
C SER A 121 -9.14 1.34 17.57
N GLU A 122 -10.19 1.55 16.78
CA GLU A 122 -11.56 1.22 17.16
C GLU A 122 -11.75 -0.29 17.33
N VAL A 123 -11.25 -1.09 16.38
CA VAL A 123 -11.30 -2.56 16.48
C VAL A 123 -10.49 -3.07 17.67
N GLN A 124 -9.31 -2.50 17.93
CA GLN A 124 -8.51 -2.83 19.12
C GLN A 124 -9.28 -2.55 20.42
N LYS A 125 -9.96 -1.40 20.50
CA LYS A 125 -10.79 -1.04 21.65
C LYS A 125 -11.96 -2.00 21.84
N GLN A 126 -12.64 -2.39 20.75
CA GLN A 126 -13.71 -3.37 20.81
C GLN A 126 -13.21 -4.75 21.26
N LEU A 127 -12.01 -5.15 20.83
CA LEU A 127 -11.40 -6.40 21.25
C LEU A 127 -11.06 -6.38 22.75
N GLU A 128 -10.47 -5.29 23.24
CA GLU A 128 -10.13 -5.11 24.65
C GLU A 128 -11.40 -5.09 25.52
N GLU A 129 -12.46 -4.44 25.05
CA GLU A 129 -13.76 -4.46 25.73
C GLU A 129 -14.36 -5.88 25.77
N LYS A 130 -14.32 -6.65 24.68
CA LYS A 130 -14.81 -8.03 24.69
C LYS A 130 -13.98 -8.93 25.62
N ASN A 131 -12.65 -8.86 25.54
CA ASN A 131 -11.77 -9.64 26.41
C ASN A 131 -11.99 -9.30 27.88
N SER A 132 -12.13 -8.01 28.23
CA SER A 132 -12.39 -7.61 29.62
C SER A 132 -13.75 -8.11 30.15
N ARG A 133 -14.77 -8.18 29.28
CA ARG A 133 -16.07 -8.79 29.62
C ARG A 133 -15.96 -10.30 29.82
N GLU A 134 -15.20 -10.99 28.98
CA GLU A 134 -14.95 -12.42 29.12
C GLU A 134 -14.15 -12.72 30.39
N ASP A 135 -13.10 -11.97 30.68
CA ASP A 135 -12.29 -12.09 31.90
C ASP A 135 -13.13 -11.88 33.17
N ALA A 136 -14.07 -10.93 33.15
CA ALA A 136 -14.99 -10.72 34.26
C ALA A 136 -15.94 -11.91 34.46
N ARG A 137 -16.46 -12.51 33.38
CA ARG A 137 -17.30 -13.72 33.43
C ARG A 137 -16.51 -14.92 33.95
N TRP A 138 -15.29 -15.14 33.46
CA TRP A 138 -14.43 -16.22 33.90
C TRP A 138 -14.10 -16.15 35.40
N LYS A 139 -13.92 -14.93 35.94
CA LYS A 139 -13.74 -14.73 37.39
C LYS A 139 -14.98 -15.11 38.19
N GLU A 140 -16.18 -14.80 37.69
CA GLU A 140 -17.42 -15.19 38.35
C GLU A 140 -17.63 -16.70 38.31
N GLU A 141 -17.34 -17.35 37.17
CA GLU A 141 -17.42 -18.79 37.01
C GLU A 141 -16.42 -19.53 37.90
N THR A 142 -15.17 -19.06 37.99
CA THR A 142 -14.16 -19.67 38.86
C THR A 142 -14.49 -19.52 40.34
N LEU A 143 -15.03 -18.38 40.77
CA LEU A 143 -15.50 -18.19 42.16
C LEU A 143 -16.68 -19.10 42.49
N ARG A 144 -17.65 -19.23 41.58
CA ARG A 144 -18.76 -20.18 41.74
C ARG A 144 -18.27 -21.62 41.81
N ASN A 145 -17.32 -21.99 40.96
CA ASN A 145 -16.77 -23.35 40.96
C ASN A 145 -15.99 -23.65 42.25
N ASP A 146 -15.23 -22.68 42.79
CA ASP A 146 -14.56 -22.81 44.09
C ASP A 146 -15.57 -22.94 45.24
N GLU A 147 -16.67 -22.19 45.21
CA GLU A 147 -17.76 -22.32 46.18
C GLU A 147 -18.42 -23.71 46.14
N LEU A 148 -18.72 -24.22 44.94
CA LEU A 148 -19.24 -25.57 44.74
C LEU A 148 -18.27 -26.63 45.25
N ALA A 149 -16.96 -26.47 45.01
CA ALA A 149 -15.93 -27.39 45.50
C ALA A 149 -15.88 -27.41 47.03
N ARG A 150 -16.03 -26.25 47.68
CA ARG A 150 -16.09 -26.15 49.15
C ARG A 150 -17.34 -26.81 49.72
N VAL A 151 -18.52 -26.53 49.18
CA VAL A 151 -19.78 -27.16 49.62
C VAL A 151 -19.72 -28.68 49.43
N LEU A 152 -19.19 -29.15 48.30
CA LEU A 152 -19.00 -30.56 48.05
C LEU A 152 -18.05 -31.19 49.09
N SER A 153 -16.93 -30.53 49.40
CA SER A 153 -15.97 -31.02 50.40
C SER A 153 -16.60 -31.11 51.80
N GLN A 154 -17.46 -30.16 52.15
CA GLN A 154 -18.18 -30.15 53.42
C GLN A 154 -19.18 -31.30 53.50
N ILE A 155 -19.96 -31.53 52.44
CA ILE A 155 -20.89 -32.66 52.37
C ILE A 155 -20.14 -34.00 52.38
N LEU A 156 -18.99 -34.10 51.69
CA LEU A 156 -18.15 -35.30 51.71
C LEU A 156 -17.64 -35.59 53.13
N ASP A 157 -17.21 -34.59 53.88
CA ASP A 157 -16.74 -34.73 55.26
C ASP A 157 -17.89 -35.16 56.20
N LEU A 158 -19.08 -34.56 56.04
CA LEU A 158 -20.31 -34.99 56.73
C LEU A 158 -20.73 -36.42 56.37
N GLY A 159 -20.57 -36.83 55.11
CA GLY A 159 -20.87 -38.18 54.62
C GLY A 159 -19.86 -39.22 55.09
N LEU A 160 -18.56 -38.87 55.12
CA LEU A 160 -17.48 -39.68 55.69
C LEU A 160 -17.69 -39.90 57.19
N ARG A 161 -18.04 -38.83 57.91
CA ARG A 161 -18.25 -38.86 59.36
C ARG A 161 -19.58 -39.49 59.76
N GLY A 162 -20.57 -39.48 58.87
CA GLY A 162 -21.91 -40.06 59.04
C GLY A 162 -22.07 -41.51 58.58
N GLY A 163 -21.01 -42.18 58.11
CA GLY A 163 -21.04 -43.61 57.77
C GLY A 163 -21.67 -43.98 56.41
N TRP A 164 -21.81 -43.03 55.49
CA TRP A 164 -22.45 -43.25 54.19
C TRP A 164 -21.57 -44.00 53.17
N ILE A 165 -20.24 -44.07 53.39
CA ILE A 165 -19.30 -44.79 52.52
C ILE A 165 -19.45 -46.31 52.65
N GLU A 166 -19.98 -46.80 53.77
CA GLU A 166 -20.16 -48.24 53.99
C GLU A 166 -21.35 -48.82 53.18
N MET A 167 -22.20 -47.97 52.61
CA MET A 167 -23.38 -48.37 51.83
C MET A 167 -23.12 -48.50 50.31
N SER A 168 -22.00 -47.98 49.78
CA SER A 168 -21.71 -47.98 48.33
C SER A 168 -21.11 -49.27 47.77
N ASP A 169 -20.72 -50.23 48.62
CA ASP A 169 -20.13 -51.51 48.18
C ASP A 169 -21.11 -52.46 47.47
N SER A 170 -22.40 -52.12 47.39
CA SER A 170 -23.43 -52.97 46.79
C SER A 170 -23.93 -52.55 45.41
N VAL A 171 -23.37 -51.49 44.81
CA VAL A 171 -23.74 -51.07 43.45
C VAL A 171 -22.60 -51.35 42.48
N PRO A 172 -22.74 -52.32 41.54
CA PRO A 172 -21.72 -52.56 40.53
C PRO A 172 -21.63 -51.34 39.62
N VAL A 173 -20.53 -50.58 39.74
CA VAL A 173 -20.20 -49.50 38.80
C VAL A 173 -19.87 -50.14 37.45
N GLN A 174 -20.86 -50.21 36.58
CA GLN A 174 -20.67 -50.60 35.19
C GLN A 174 -20.00 -49.42 34.48
N ARG A 175 -18.68 -49.51 34.23
CA ARG A 175 -17.97 -48.49 33.46
C ARG A 175 -18.69 -48.36 32.10
N PRO A 176 -19.07 -47.15 31.66
CA PRO A 176 -19.51 -46.99 30.30
C PRO A 176 -18.39 -47.48 29.38
N PRO A 177 -18.70 -48.15 28.26
CA PRO A 177 -17.70 -48.53 27.30
C PRO A 177 -16.88 -47.28 26.92
N PRO A 178 -15.57 -47.41 26.67
CA PRO A 178 -14.77 -46.28 26.23
C PRO A 178 -15.49 -45.64 25.04
N LEU A 179 -15.70 -44.33 25.11
CA LEU A 179 -16.32 -43.57 24.03
C LEU A 179 -15.55 -43.87 22.75
N GLN A 180 -16.14 -44.68 21.87
CA GLN A 180 -15.66 -44.84 20.51
C GLN A 180 -15.97 -43.50 19.85
N ILE A 181 -15.02 -42.56 19.90
CA ILE A 181 -15.02 -41.42 19.01
C ILE A 181 -15.07 -42.04 17.61
N ALA A 182 -16.24 -41.91 16.96
CA ALA A 182 -16.48 -42.53 15.68
C ALA A 182 -15.30 -42.21 14.77
N SER A 183 -14.67 -43.26 14.23
CA SER A 183 -13.53 -43.13 13.31
C SER A 183 -13.87 -42.25 12.11
N SER A 184 -15.16 -42.01 11.83
CA SER A 184 -15.63 -41.10 10.78
C SER A 184 -15.12 -39.66 10.91
N ILE A 185 -14.84 -39.17 12.14
CA ILE A 185 -14.25 -37.83 12.31
C ILE A 185 -12.78 -37.84 11.87
N ARG A 186 -12.05 -38.91 12.18
CA ARG A 186 -10.65 -39.08 11.77
C ARG A 186 -10.54 -39.27 10.25
N ASP A 187 -11.47 -40.02 9.66
CA ASP A 187 -11.49 -40.29 8.23
C ASP A 187 -11.86 -39.03 7.43
N HIS A 188 -12.85 -38.24 7.89
CA HIS A 188 -13.18 -36.96 7.26
C HIS A 188 -12.06 -35.92 7.31
N LEU A 189 -11.25 -35.93 8.38
CA LEU A 189 -10.09 -35.05 8.48
C LEU A 189 -8.96 -35.48 7.54
N ARG A 190 -8.80 -36.79 7.30
CA ARG A 190 -7.80 -37.34 6.38
C ARG A 190 -8.16 -37.07 4.91
N ASP A 191 -9.44 -37.18 4.55
CA ASP A 191 -9.93 -36.91 3.20
C ASP A 191 -9.86 -35.40 2.83
N ALA A 192 -10.00 -34.52 3.83
CA ALA A 192 -9.80 -33.09 3.65
C ALA A 192 -8.33 -32.70 3.45
N GLU A 193 -7.41 -33.45 4.05
CA GLU A 193 -5.96 -33.23 3.92
C GLU A 193 -5.44 -33.71 2.53
N GLU A 194 -5.96 -34.82 2.00
CA GLU A 194 -5.59 -35.33 0.66
C GLU A 194 -6.17 -34.53 -0.51
N SER A 195 -7.31 -33.84 -0.33
CA SER A 195 -7.99 -33.10 -1.41
C SER A 195 -7.54 -31.63 -1.55
N GLY A 196 -6.70 -31.12 -0.65
CA GLY A 196 -6.12 -29.77 -0.73
C GLY A 196 -7.13 -28.62 -0.63
N ASN A 197 -8.37 -28.90 -0.23
CA ASN A 197 -9.44 -27.92 -0.11
C ASN A 197 -9.72 -27.63 1.38
N PRO A 198 -9.78 -26.37 1.83
CA PRO A 198 -9.96 -26.08 3.26
C PRO A 198 -11.32 -26.58 3.77
N VAL A 199 -11.30 -27.23 4.93
CA VAL A 199 -12.51 -27.73 5.62
C VAL A 199 -13.46 -26.56 5.87
N ARG A 200 -14.59 -26.55 5.18
CA ARG A 200 -15.64 -25.55 5.35
C ARG A 200 -16.52 -25.96 6.53
N TRP A 201 -16.36 -25.28 7.66
CA TRP A 201 -17.28 -25.37 8.78
C TRP A 201 -18.56 -24.60 8.42
N ASP A 202 -19.52 -25.28 7.79
CA ASP A 202 -20.84 -24.69 7.57
C ASP A 202 -21.56 -24.57 8.93
N VAL A 203 -21.58 -23.35 9.47
CA VAL A 203 -22.38 -22.99 10.64
C VAL A 203 -23.85 -23.01 10.20
N PRO A 204 -24.73 -23.81 10.84
CA PRO A 204 -26.14 -23.84 10.48
C PRO A 204 -26.75 -22.44 10.64
N THR A 205 -27.30 -21.90 9.56
CA THR A 205 -28.14 -20.69 9.62
C THR A 205 -29.50 -21.07 10.20
N PRO A 206 -30.15 -20.20 11.01
CA PRO A 206 -31.38 -20.52 11.69
C PRO A 206 -32.58 -20.38 10.75
N GLU A 207 -32.67 -21.23 9.74
CA GLU A 207 -33.88 -21.37 8.92
C GLU A 207 -34.07 -22.84 8.53
N GLU A 208 -34.68 -23.59 9.44
CA GLU A 208 -35.69 -24.62 9.15
C GLU A 208 -36.15 -25.23 10.48
N ASN A 209 -37.28 -24.75 10.99
CA ASN A 209 -38.03 -25.45 12.04
C ASN A 209 -39.10 -26.32 11.35
N PRO A 210 -38.94 -27.64 11.28
CA PRO A 210 -40.01 -28.49 10.80
C PRO A 210 -40.99 -28.77 11.95
N SER A 211 -42.26 -28.41 11.70
CA SER A 211 -43.46 -28.95 12.38
C SER A 211 -43.93 -28.24 13.65
N GLY A 212 -44.89 -27.33 13.44
CA GLY A 212 -46.18 -27.33 14.15
C GLY A 212 -46.19 -26.90 15.61
N LEU A 213 -46.57 -25.64 15.86
CA LEU A 213 -47.44 -25.24 16.97
C LEU A 213 -47.98 -23.82 16.75
N GLY A 214 -49.30 -23.74 16.54
CA GLY A 214 -50.17 -22.62 16.94
C GLY A 214 -49.86 -21.22 16.45
N SER A 215 -50.55 -20.80 15.38
CA SER A 215 -50.77 -19.39 15.05
C SER A 215 -51.51 -18.67 16.19
N LEU A 216 -50.81 -17.82 16.95
CA LEU A 216 -51.44 -16.73 17.71
C LEU A 216 -51.26 -15.42 16.96
N SER A 217 -52.32 -15.06 16.23
CA SER A 217 -52.50 -13.78 15.56
C SER A 217 -52.59 -12.64 16.60
N SER A 218 -51.72 -11.63 16.49
CA SER A 218 -51.95 -10.31 17.08
C SER A 218 -52.13 -9.30 15.93
N PRO A 219 -53.21 -8.50 15.89
CA PRO A 219 -53.45 -7.59 14.79
C PRO A 219 -52.73 -6.26 15.03
N VAL A 220 -51.79 -5.91 14.15
CA VAL A 220 -51.28 -4.54 14.00
C VAL A 220 -52.16 -3.79 13.00
N ASP A 221 -52.89 -2.84 13.57
CA ASP A 221 -53.26 -1.51 13.09
C ASP A 221 -53.13 -1.23 11.58
N ARG A 222 -54.29 -1.01 10.95
CA ARG A 222 -54.41 -0.54 9.57
C ARG A 222 -54.50 0.99 9.60
N GLY A 223 -53.58 1.64 8.89
CA GLY A 223 -53.58 3.09 8.70
C GLY A 223 -54.93 3.63 8.22
N GLN A 224 -55.34 4.73 8.86
CA GLN A 224 -56.41 5.59 8.40
C GLN A 224 -55.89 6.50 7.28
N THR A 225 -56.62 6.47 6.17
CA THR A 225 -56.90 7.64 5.33
C THR A 225 -57.82 8.60 6.05
#